data_AF-A0A6G2QC06-F1
#
_entry.id   AF-A0A6G2QC06-F1
#
_cell.length_a   1.000
_cell.length_b   1.000
_cell.length_c   1.000
_cell.angle_alpha   90.00
_cell.angle_beta   90.00
_cell.angle_gamma   90.00
#
_symmetry.space_group_name_H-M   'P 1'
#
loop_
_entity.id
_entity.type
_entity.pdbx_description
1 polymer ?
#
loop_
_entity_poly.entity_id
_entity_poly.type
_entity_poly.pdbx_seq_one_letter_code
_entity_poly.pdbx_strand_id
1 'polypeptide(L)'
;EHAVAASALYNELVMAEACEALGLASEPRTVTAGRRPVMDIAGVPHELIRWTCRRGDQIAACLADLEHEYVTAIDDDGEPRFLPVVSERARAKLNRMAAKMTRPPKQKARPITQLRAWWKASAILTSGVASDVIDPLLEHAHAAAAAIRAPVAAVADVALAAVDVAAVVFVIAVFGRGATRSAFHCATEAR
;
A
#
# COMPACT_ATOMS: atom_id res chain seq x y z
N GLU A 1 17.63 -9.28 0.95
CA GLU A 1 17.01 -9.02 -0.38
C GLU A 1 15.75 -9.85 -0.63
N HIS A 2 15.71 -11.13 -0.24
CA HIS A 2 14.51 -11.99 -0.42
C HIS A 2 13.25 -11.52 0.31
N ALA A 3 13.36 -10.80 1.44
CA ALA A 3 12.21 -10.35 2.20
C ALA A 3 11.31 -9.35 1.45
N VAL A 4 11.91 -8.44 0.66
CA VAL A 4 11.15 -7.45 -0.13
C VAL A 4 10.43 -8.14 -1.28
N ALA A 5 11.12 -9.05 -1.98
CA ALA A 5 10.52 -9.84 -3.06
C ALA A 5 9.39 -10.74 -2.56
N ALA A 6 9.58 -11.43 -1.42
CA ALA A 6 8.55 -12.26 -0.80
C ALA A 6 7.34 -11.42 -0.36
N SER A 7 7.56 -10.25 0.22
CA SER A 7 6.47 -9.35 0.62
C SER A 7 5.71 -8.80 -0.60
N ALA A 8 6.39 -8.49 -1.69
CA ALA A 8 5.74 -8.04 -2.92
C ALA A 8 4.85 -9.14 -3.50
N LEU A 9 5.39 -10.36 -3.63
CA LEU A 9 4.63 -11.52 -4.11
C LEU A 9 3.42 -11.82 -3.21
N TYR A 10 3.60 -11.80 -1.88
CA TYR A 10 2.51 -12.01 -0.93
C TYR A 10 1.38 -10.99 -1.12
N ASN A 11 1.72 -9.70 -1.21
CA ASN A 11 0.72 -8.64 -1.37
C ASN A 11 -0.02 -8.75 -2.71
N GLU A 12 0.69 -9.09 -3.79
CA GLU A 12 0.09 -9.27 -5.12
C GLU A 12 -0.85 -10.47 -5.14
N LEU A 13 -0.44 -11.62 -4.61
CA LEU A 13 -1.29 -12.83 -4.55
C LEU A 13 -2.51 -12.63 -3.66
N VAL A 14 -2.33 -12.12 -2.44
CA VAL A 14 -3.47 -11.91 -1.52
C VAL A 14 -4.48 -10.94 -2.10
N MET A 15 -4.03 -9.86 -2.76
CA MET A 15 -4.94 -8.91 -3.39
C MET A 15 -5.70 -9.57 -4.56
N ALA A 16 -5.01 -10.33 -5.42
CA ALA A 16 -5.63 -11.02 -6.54
C ALA A 16 -6.70 -12.02 -6.06
N GLU A 17 -6.34 -12.91 -5.14
CA GLU A 17 -7.22 -13.94 -4.57
C GLU A 17 -8.43 -13.32 -3.85
N ALA A 18 -8.21 -12.29 -3.02
CA ALA A 18 -9.30 -11.62 -2.32
C ALA A 18 -10.25 -10.90 -3.29
N CYS A 19 -9.72 -10.26 -4.33
CA CYS A 19 -10.53 -9.60 -5.33
C CYS A 19 -11.36 -10.60 -6.15
N GLU A 20 -10.76 -11.72 -6.55
CA GLU A 20 -11.46 -12.77 -7.29
C GLU A 20 -12.57 -13.41 -6.44
N ALA A 21 -12.23 -13.90 -5.25
CA ALA A 21 -13.16 -14.60 -4.38
C ALA A 21 -14.35 -13.74 -3.93
N LEU A 22 -14.16 -12.42 -3.81
CA LEU A 22 -15.19 -11.49 -3.35
C LEU A 22 -15.82 -10.68 -4.49
N GLY A 23 -15.41 -10.89 -5.75
CA GLY A 23 -15.91 -10.13 -6.90
C GLY A 23 -15.49 -8.66 -6.94
N LEU A 24 -14.43 -8.28 -6.21
CA LEU A 24 -13.89 -6.92 -6.11
C LEU A 24 -12.83 -6.63 -7.18
N ALA A 25 -12.41 -5.38 -7.28
CA ALA A 25 -11.27 -4.97 -8.09
C ALA A 25 -10.26 -4.22 -7.23
N SER A 26 -9.00 -4.19 -7.68
CA SER A 26 -7.97 -3.36 -7.07
C SER A 26 -7.65 -2.14 -7.94
N GLU A 27 -7.21 -1.07 -7.31
CA GLU A 27 -6.79 0.16 -7.96
C GLU A 27 -5.48 0.69 -7.35
N PRO A 28 -4.63 1.39 -8.14
CA PRO A 28 -3.39 1.93 -7.64
C PRO A 28 -3.63 3.21 -6.82
N ARG A 29 -3.16 3.22 -5.57
CA ARG A 29 -3.09 4.42 -4.73
C ARG A 29 -1.67 4.92 -4.59
N THR A 30 -1.47 6.19 -4.91
CA THR A 30 -0.19 6.88 -4.67
C THR A 30 -0.12 7.35 -3.22
N VAL A 31 0.63 6.64 -2.38
CA VAL A 31 0.83 7.00 -0.95
C VAL A 31 1.95 8.04 -0.80
N THR A 32 2.96 7.98 -1.65
CA THR A 32 4.09 8.91 -1.67
C THR A 32 4.39 9.28 -3.11
N ALA A 33 4.40 10.58 -3.41
CA ALA A 33 4.68 11.08 -4.74
C ALA A 33 6.02 10.54 -5.26
N GLY A 34 6.04 10.08 -6.52
CA GLY A 34 7.23 9.51 -7.16
C GLY A 34 7.63 8.10 -6.70
N ARG A 35 6.88 7.47 -5.78
CA ARG A 35 7.07 6.06 -5.41
C ARG A 35 6.08 5.15 -6.14
N ARG A 36 6.41 3.86 -6.23
CA ARG A 36 5.50 2.84 -6.80
C ARG A 36 4.16 2.90 -6.03
N PRO A 37 3.02 2.98 -6.72
CA PRO A 37 1.71 2.91 -6.08
C PRO A 37 1.52 1.62 -5.30
N VAL A 38 0.70 1.69 -4.25
CA VAL A 38 0.23 0.52 -3.51
C VAL A 38 -1.15 0.15 -4.07
N MET A 39 -1.42 -1.14 -4.26
CA MET A 39 -2.74 -1.59 -4.69
C MET A 39 -3.71 -1.61 -3.50
N ASP A 40 -4.86 -1.00 -3.65
CA ASP A 40 -5.97 -1.01 -2.68
C ASP A 40 -7.27 -1.49 -3.34
N ILE A 41 -8.28 -1.81 -2.53
CA ILE A 41 -9.59 -2.25 -3.03
C ILE A 41 -10.34 -1.04 -3.59
N ALA A 42 -10.78 -1.12 -4.85
CA ALA A 42 -11.51 -0.07 -5.51
C ALA A 42 -12.87 0.20 -4.83
N GLY A 43 -13.23 1.48 -4.71
CA GLY A 43 -14.48 1.91 -4.08
C GLY A 43 -14.45 1.94 -2.55
N VAL A 44 -13.31 1.62 -1.91
CA VAL A 44 -13.15 1.85 -0.47
C VAL A 44 -12.65 3.28 -0.24
N PRO A 45 -13.40 4.16 0.45
CA PRO A 45 -12.97 5.54 0.68
C PRO A 45 -11.63 5.59 1.42
N HIS A 46 -10.68 6.41 0.92
CA HIS A 46 -9.34 6.53 1.49
C HIS A 46 -9.35 7.08 2.92
N GLU A 47 -10.39 7.82 3.29
CA GLU A 47 -10.64 8.31 4.64
C GLU A 47 -10.78 7.16 5.64
N LEU A 48 -11.34 6.01 5.24
CA LEU A 48 -11.40 4.81 6.08
C LEU A 48 -10.01 4.22 6.34
N ILE A 49 -9.11 4.28 5.35
CA ILE A 49 -7.72 3.86 5.51
C ILE A 49 -7.03 4.78 6.52
N ARG A 50 -7.15 6.10 6.35
CA ARG A 50 -6.59 7.06 7.32
C ARG A 50 -7.17 6.88 8.73
N TRP A 51 -8.48 6.66 8.82
CA TRP A 51 -9.19 6.43 10.08
C TRP A 51 -8.66 5.22 10.85
N THR A 52 -8.30 4.13 10.17
CA THR A 52 -7.71 2.93 10.79
C THR A 52 -6.20 3.08 11.05
N CYS A 53 -5.48 3.86 10.25
CA CYS A 53 -4.02 4.00 10.30
C CYS A 53 -3.47 5.06 11.28
N ARG A 54 -4.20 5.41 12.35
CA ARG A 54 -3.81 6.48 13.32
C ARG A 54 -2.43 6.30 13.96
N ARG A 55 -1.94 5.05 14.08
CA ARG A 55 -0.61 4.79 14.63
C ARG A 55 0.51 5.29 13.70
N GLY A 56 0.28 5.30 12.38
CA GLY A 56 1.24 5.88 11.44
C GLY A 56 1.50 7.35 11.77
N ASP A 57 0.44 8.12 12.03
CA ASP A 57 0.53 9.53 12.42
C ASP A 57 1.28 9.70 13.75
N GLN A 58 1.00 8.84 14.74
CA GLN A 58 1.71 8.85 16.03
C GLN A 58 3.21 8.58 15.86
N ILE A 59 3.57 7.61 15.00
CA ILE A 59 4.97 7.31 14.69
C ILE A 59 5.64 8.49 13.99
N ALA A 60 4.96 9.12 13.03
CA ALA A 60 5.50 10.25 12.31
C ALA A 60 5.74 11.46 13.23
N ALA A 61 4.80 11.75 14.14
CA ALA A 61 4.97 12.79 15.14
C ALA A 61 6.14 12.49 16.09
N CYS A 62 6.18 11.27 16.65
CA CYS A 62 7.28 10.85 17.53
C CYS A 62 8.64 10.83 16.81
N LEU A 63 8.68 10.49 15.51
CA LEU A 63 9.89 10.58 14.71
C LEU A 63 10.36 12.03 14.56
N ALA A 64 9.45 12.97 14.32
CA ALA A 64 9.81 14.38 14.23
C ALA A 64 10.43 14.90 15.54
N ASP A 65 9.86 14.52 16.69
CA ASP A 65 10.40 14.87 18.00
C ASP A 65 11.80 14.27 18.21
N LEU A 66 11.99 12.99 17.86
CA LEU A 66 13.27 12.31 17.97
C LEU A 66 14.33 12.87 17.01
N GLU A 67 13.93 13.31 15.81
CA GLU A 67 14.84 13.97 14.86
C GLU A 67 15.26 15.35 15.37
N HIS A 68 14.34 16.10 15.98
CA HIS A 68 14.65 17.35 16.64
C HIS A 68 15.63 17.15 17.81
N GLU A 69 15.34 16.21 18.71
CA GLU A 69 16.23 15.86 19.83
C GLU A 69 17.61 15.42 19.33
N TYR A 70 17.68 14.64 18.26
CA TYR A 70 18.95 14.19 17.68
C TYR A 70 19.83 15.35 17.23
N VAL A 71 19.27 16.36 16.57
CA VAL A 71 20.07 17.48 16.04
C VAL A 71 20.36 18.57 17.08
N THR A 72 19.58 18.64 18.16
CA THR A 72 19.77 19.64 19.24
C THR A 72 20.45 19.08 20.49
N ALA A 73 20.70 17.77 20.56
CA ALA A 73 21.34 17.16 21.71
C ALA A 73 22.77 17.70 21.88
N ILE A 74 23.06 18.21 23.07
CA ILE A 74 24.40 18.63 23.51
C ILE A 74 24.96 17.61 24.51
N ASP A 75 26.28 17.48 24.56
CA ASP A 75 26.98 16.70 25.57
C ASP A 75 27.28 17.53 26.83
N ASP A 76 27.96 16.91 27.81
CA ASP A 76 28.29 17.53 29.08
C ASP A 76 29.26 18.72 28.93
N ASP A 77 29.99 18.79 27.80
CA ASP A 77 30.91 19.87 27.46
C ASP A 77 30.22 21.02 26.70
N GLY A 78 28.92 20.87 26.40
CA GLY A 78 28.11 21.86 25.66
C GLY A 78 28.24 21.77 24.15
N GLU A 79 28.92 20.75 23.61
CA GLU A 79 29.09 20.54 22.19
C GLU A 79 27.97 19.65 21.61
N PRO A 80 27.64 19.74 20.30
CA PRO A 80 26.65 18.88 19.69
C PRO A 80 27.02 17.40 19.83
N ARG A 81 26.16 16.63 20.49
CA ARG A 81 26.34 15.20 20.74
C ARG A 81 26.32 14.37 19.45
N PHE A 82 25.62 14.86 18.44
CA PHE A 82 25.48 14.20 17.14
C PHE A 82 25.70 15.19 15.99
N LEU A 83 25.81 14.66 14.76
CA LEU A 83 25.86 15.49 13.57
C LEU A 83 24.55 16.28 13.42
N PRO A 84 24.61 17.56 12.98
CA PRO A 84 23.43 18.43 12.82
C PRO A 84 22.53 18.03 11.64
N VAL A 85 22.80 16.90 10.99
CA VAL A 85 22.03 16.35 9.89
C VAL A 85 21.73 14.87 10.16
N VAL A 86 20.45 14.51 10.07
CA VAL A 86 19.99 13.13 10.24
C VAL A 86 20.26 12.33 8.96
N SER A 87 21.28 11.46 8.99
CA SER A 87 21.52 10.51 7.89
C SER A 87 20.36 9.52 7.71
N GLU A 88 20.21 8.91 6.52
CA GLU A 88 19.17 7.90 6.26
C GLU A 88 19.26 6.71 7.26
N ARG A 89 20.49 6.28 7.59
CA ARG A 89 20.73 5.23 8.59
C ARG A 89 20.28 5.65 9.99
N ALA A 90 20.53 6.91 10.38
CA ALA A 90 20.07 7.45 11.66
C ALA A 90 18.53 7.53 11.68
N ARG A 91 17.92 8.09 10.63
CA ARG A 91 16.46 8.16 10.46
C ARG A 91 15.81 6.78 10.54
N ALA A 92 16.39 5.76 9.92
CA ALA A 92 15.88 4.39 10.02
C ALA A 92 15.91 3.84 11.45
N LYS A 93 16.91 4.20 12.26
CA LYS A 93 16.98 3.82 13.68
C LYS A 93 15.97 4.59 14.53
N LEU A 94 15.87 5.91 14.35
CA LEU A 94 14.89 6.75 15.05
C LEU A 94 13.47 6.31 14.73
N ASN A 95 13.18 5.95 13.48
CA ASN A 95 11.86 5.43 13.10
C ASN A 95 11.51 4.11 13.80
N ARG A 96 12.49 3.21 14.00
CA ARG A 96 12.28 1.99 14.81
C ARG A 96 12.01 2.32 16.29
N MET A 97 12.69 3.33 16.83
CA MET A 97 12.45 3.81 18.19
C MET A 97 11.05 4.41 18.32
N ALA A 98 10.66 5.32 17.42
CA ALA A 98 9.33 5.90 17.36
C ALA A 98 8.24 4.82 17.29
N ALA A 99 8.42 3.80 16.43
CA ALA A 99 7.50 2.68 16.32
C ALA A 99 7.36 1.88 17.62
N LYS A 100 8.42 1.74 18.40
CA LYS A 100 8.40 1.06 19.70
C LYS A 100 7.75 1.92 20.78
N MET A 101 8.09 3.22 20.85
CA MET A 101 7.58 4.17 21.85
C MET A 101 6.09 4.39 21.72
N THR A 102 5.57 4.44 20.50
CA THR A 102 4.14 4.63 20.19
C THR A 102 3.32 3.34 20.25
N ARG A 103 3.91 2.21 20.68
CA ARG A 103 3.19 0.94 20.73
C ARG A 103 2.19 0.95 21.89
N PRO A 104 0.87 0.90 21.63
CA PRO A 104 -0.09 0.77 22.73
C PRO A 104 0.07 -0.60 23.40
N PRO A 105 -0.31 -0.72 24.68
CA PRO A 105 -0.42 -2.01 25.34
C PRO A 105 -1.37 -2.92 24.56
N LYS A 106 -1.13 -4.24 24.61
CA LYS A 106 -2.02 -5.21 23.95
C LYS A 106 -3.43 -5.05 24.53
N GLN A 107 -4.39 -4.82 23.66
CA GLN A 107 -5.80 -4.74 24.06
C GLN A 107 -6.28 -6.10 24.55
N LYS A 108 -7.24 -6.09 25.48
CA LYS A 108 -7.91 -7.32 25.94
C LYS A 108 -8.70 -7.92 24.77
N ALA A 109 -8.68 -9.25 24.66
CA ALA A 109 -9.46 -9.95 23.65
C ALA A 109 -10.96 -9.63 23.82
N ARG A 110 -11.64 -9.37 22.71
CA ARG A 110 -13.09 -9.14 22.63
C ARG A 110 -13.67 -10.06 21.54
N PRO A 111 -14.94 -10.47 21.66
CA PRO A 111 -15.62 -11.21 20.59
C PRO A 111 -15.61 -10.41 19.28
N ILE A 112 -15.41 -11.09 18.15
CA ILE A 112 -15.36 -10.45 16.82
C ILE A 112 -16.64 -9.69 16.49
N THR A 113 -17.79 -10.18 16.95
CA THR A 113 -19.10 -9.51 16.78
C THR A 113 -19.12 -8.14 17.44
N GLN A 114 -18.58 -8.05 18.67
CA GLN A 114 -18.45 -6.79 19.39
C GLN A 114 -17.45 -5.85 18.72
N LEU A 115 -16.32 -6.38 18.24
CA LEU A 115 -15.33 -5.59 17.49
C LEU A 115 -15.92 -5.01 16.20
N ARG A 116 -16.65 -5.82 15.42
CA ARG A 116 -17.32 -5.37 14.19
C ARG A 116 -18.33 -4.27 14.46
N ALA A 117 -19.18 -4.44 15.48
CA ALA A 117 -20.16 -3.42 15.86
C ALA A 117 -19.46 -2.11 16.28
N TRP A 118 -18.39 -2.22 17.06
CA TRP A 118 -17.61 -1.05 17.49
C TRP A 118 -16.88 -0.36 16.33
N TRP A 119 -16.25 -1.11 15.42
CA TRP A 119 -15.59 -0.55 14.23
C TRP A 119 -16.57 0.16 13.33
N LYS A 120 -17.74 -0.44 13.07
CA LYS A 120 -18.79 0.19 12.26
C LYS A 120 -19.27 1.50 12.89
N ALA A 121 -19.61 1.49 14.18
CA ALA A 121 -20.03 2.69 14.90
C ALA A 121 -18.94 3.77 14.92
N SER A 122 -17.69 3.38 15.17
CA SER A 122 -16.56 4.31 15.19
C SER A 122 -16.25 4.90 13.81
N ALA A 123 -16.38 4.11 12.74
CA ALA A 123 -16.23 4.60 11.38
C ALA A 123 -17.28 5.67 11.08
N ILE A 124 -18.56 5.41 11.37
CA ILE A 124 -19.66 6.37 11.16
C ILE A 124 -19.41 7.68 11.93
N LEU A 125 -18.93 7.57 13.18
CA LEU A 125 -18.76 8.75 14.04
C LEU A 125 -17.49 9.56 13.75
N THR A 126 -16.41 8.92 13.30
CA THR A 126 -15.07 9.55 13.34
C THR A 126 -14.26 9.44 12.07
N SER A 127 -14.72 8.72 11.04
CA SER A 127 -13.95 8.61 9.79
C SER A 127 -14.12 9.81 8.87
N GLY A 128 -15.22 10.56 8.99
CA GLY A 128 -15.60 11.61 8.04
C GLY A 128 -16.30 11.09 6.78
N VAL A 129 -16.48 9.76 6.66
CA VAL A 129 -17.26 9.13 5.59
C VAL A 129 -18.73 9.05 5.99
N ALA A 130 -19.62 9.35 5.05
CA ALA A 130 -21.06 9.31 5.29
C ALA A 130 -21.56 7.88 5.54
N SER A 131 -22.56 7.74 6.42
CA SER A 131 -23.07 6.42 6.84
C SER A 131 -23.69 5.63 5.70
N ASP A 132 -24.30 6.32 4.73
CA ASP A 132 -24.87 5.76 3.51
C ASP A 132 -23.80 5.18 2.55
N VAL A 133 -22.52 5.48 2.76
CA VAL A 133 -21.39 4.80 2.10
C VAL A 133 -20.84 3.66 2.97
N ILE A 134 -20.79 3.84 4.29
CA ILE A 134 -20.25 2.82 5.21
C ILE A 134 -21.17 1.60 5.32
N ASP A 135 -22.48 1.81 5.40
CA ASP A 135 -23.47 0.74 5.56
C ASP A 135 -23.45 -0.25 4.38
N PRO A 136 -23.47 0.22 3.11
CA PRO A 136 -23.36 -0.63 1.92
C PRO A 136 -21.93 -0.68 1.35
N LEU A 137 -20.88 -0.58 2.18
CA LEU A 137 -19.49 -0.47 1.70
C LEU A 137 -19.09 -1.58 0.70
N LEU A 138 -19.57 -2.81 0.93
CA LEU A 138 -19.30 -3.92 0.01
C LEU A 138 -19.97 -3.73 -1.35
N GLU A 139 -21.21 -3.24 -1.37
CA GLU A 139 -21.95 -2.96 -2.61
C GLU A 139 -21.27 -1.83 -3.39
N HIS A 140 -20.75 -0.81 -2.69
CA HIS A 140 -19.98 0.25 -3.31
C HIS A 140 -18.69 -0.27 -3.97
N ALA A 141 -17.99 -1.18 -3.31
CA ALA A 141 -16.79 -1.82 -3.87
C ALA A 141 -17.13 -2.75 -5.05
N HIS A 142 -18.26 -3.46 -5.02
CA HIS A 142 -18.76 -4.23 -6.17
C HIS A 142 -19.11 -3.32 -7.37
N ALA A 143 -19.77 -2.19 -7.13
CA ALA A 143 -20.10 -1.23 -8.16
C ALA A 143 -18.83 -0.66 -8.82
N ALA A 144 -17.82 -0.31 -8.02
CA ALA A 144 -16.51 0.13 -8.53
C ALA A 144 -15.83 -0.97 -9.37
N ALA A 145 -15.86 -2.21 -8.91
CA ALA A 145 -15.32 -3.34 -9.67
C ALA A 145 -16.05 -3.56 -11.00
N ALA A 146 -17.37 -3.44 -11.03
CA ALA A 146 -18.16 -3.52 -12.26
C ALA A 146 -17.80 -2.38 -13.23
N ALA A 147 -17.63 -1.16 -12.73
CA ALA A 147 -17.22 -0.01 -13.53
C ALA A 147 -15.82 -0.18 -14.13
N ILE A 148 -14.86 -0.76 -13.40
CA ILE A 148 -13.52 -1.07 -13.92
C ILE A 148 -13.56 -2.15 -15.00
N ARG A 149 -14.42 -3.16 -14.86
CA ARG A 149 -14.53 -4.28 -15.82
C ARG A 149 -15.35 -3.94 -17.07
N ALA A 150 -16.30 -3.01 -16.98
CA ALA A 150 -17.21 -2.68 -18.08
C ALA A 150 -16.49 -2.27 -19.39
N PRO A 151 -15.43 -1.44 -19.38
CA PRO A 151 -14.66 -1.12 -20.58
C PRO A 151 -13.91 -2.32 -21.17
N VAL A 152 -13.40 -3.21 -20.32
CA VAL A 152 -12.63 -4.40 -20.74
C VAL A 152 -13.53 -5.37 -21.52
N ALA A 153 -14.76 -5.58 -21.04
CA ALA A 153 -15.73 -6.45 -21.71
C ALA A 153 -16.16 -5.95 -23.10
N ALA A 154 -16.05 -4.64 -23.36
CA ALA A 154 -16.45 -4.03 -24.62
C ALA A 154 -15.34 -3.99 -25.69
N VAL A 155 -14.07 -4.15 -25.31
CA VAL A 155 -12.92 -3.83 -26.20
C VAL A 155 -11.86 -4.93 -26.25
N ALA A 156 -11.81 -5.88 -25.30
CA ALA A 156 -10.73 -6.87 -25.27
C ALA A 156 -10.96 -8.05 -26.22
N ASP A 157 -10.15 -8.12 -27.29
CA ASP A 157 -9.84 -9.39 -27.94
C ASP A 157 -8.88 -10.16 -27.02
N VAL A 158 -9.44 -11.08 -26.24
CA VAL A 158 -8.72 -11.89 -25.25
C VAL A 158 -7.59 -12.70 -25.90
N ALA A 159 -7.73 -13.10 -27.16
CA ALA A 159 -6.70 -13.85 -27.87
C ALA A 159 -5.50 -12.96 -28.19
N LEU A 160 -5.73 -11.73 -28.65
CA LEU A 160 -4.66 -10.77 -28.94
C LEU A 160 -3.93 -10.33 -27.67
N ALA A 161 -4.68 -10.06 -26.58
CA ALA A 161 -4.10 -9.71 -25.30
C ALA A 161 -3.25 -10.85 -24.71
N ALA A 162 -3.68 -12.10 -24.88
CA ALA A 162 -2.93 -13.27 -24.45
C ALA A 162 -1.60 -13.43 -25.22
N VAL A 163 -1.59 -13.14 -26.53
CA VAL A 163 -0.36 -13.16 -27.34
C VAL A 163 0.62 -12.09 -26.89
N ASP A 164 0.16 -10.86 -26.63
CA ASP A 164 1.02 -9.77 -26.17
C ASP A 164 1.63 -10.07 -24.79
N VAL A 165 0.83 -10.57 -23.85
CA VAL A 165 1.33 -10.95 -22.52
C VAL A 165 2.31 -12.12 -22.62
N ALA A 166 2.00 -13.16 -23.40
CA ALA A 166 2.89 -14.30 -23.60
C ALA A 166 4.21 -13.87 -24.24
N ALA A 167 4.19 -12.95 -25.19
CA ALA A 167 5.39 -12.39 -25.82
C ALA A 167 6.24 -11.60 -24.82
N VAL A 168 5.63 -10.74 -23.99
CA VAL A 168 6.35 -9.99 -22.95
C VAL A 168 6.95 -10.93 -21.91
N VAL A 169 6.20 -11.92 -21.44
CA VAL A 169 6.67 -12.92 -20.47
C VAL A 169 7.79 -13.77 -21.08
N PHE A 170 7.66 -14.19 -22.34
CA PHE A 170 8.70 -14.92 -23.05
C PHE A 170 9.98 -14.09 -23.18
N VAL A 171 9.88 -12.81 -23.55
CA VAL A 171 11.05 -11.93 -23.65
C VAL A 171 11.72 -11.74 -22.28
N ILE A 172 10.94 -11.56 -21.21
CA ILE A 172 11.48 -11.42 -19.85
C ILE A 172 12.11 -12.74 -19.36
N ALA A 173 11.49 -13.88 -19.67
CA ALA A 173 11.96 -15.20 -19.25
C ALA A 173 13.21 -15.65 -20.03
N VAL A 174 13.29 -15.33 -21.32
CA VAL A 174 14.38 -15.75 -22.22
C VAL A 174 15.57 -14.79 -22.17
N PHE A 175 15.34 -13.49 -22.02
CA PHE A 175 16.40 -12.46 -22.11
C PHE A 175 16.70 -11.75 -20.77
N GLY A 176 16.44 -12.41 -19.64
CA GLY A 176 16.62 -11.84 -18.31
C GLY A 176 17.92 -11.04 -18.11
N ARG A 177 17.75 -9.79 -17.65
CA ARG A 177 18.78 -8.81 -17.21
C ARG A 177 19.88 -8.49 -18.24
N GLY A 178 19.55 -7.75 -19.29
CA GLY A 178 20.60 -7.02 -20.03
C GLY A 178 20.26 -6.46 -21.40
N ALA A 179 19.13 -6.80 -22.02
CA ALA A 179 18.84 -6.35 -23.38
C ALA A 179 17.81 -5.21 -23.40
N THR A 180 18.26 -3.98 -23.67
CA THR A 180 17.43 -2.87 -24.14
C THR A 180 17.04 -3.11 -25.59
N ARG A 181 16.03 -3.96 -25.82
CA ARG A 181 15.27 -3.96 -27.07
C ARG A 181 13.80 -3.77 -26.76
N SER A 182 13.23 -2.70 -27.31
CA SER A 182 11.79 -2.41 -27.20
C SER A 182 11.00 -3.54 -27.84
N ALA A 183 9.94 -3.99 -27.15
CA ALA A 183 9.04 -5.07 -27.58
C ALA A 183 8.48 -4.88 -29.00
N PHE A 184 8.42 -3.63 -29.48
CA PHE A 184 7.96 -3.29 -30.83
C PHE A 184 8.85 -3.85 -31.96
N HIS A 185 10.15 -4.08 -31.69
CA HIS A 185 11.09 -4.52 -32.72
C HIS A 185 11.14 -6.05 -32.90
N CYS A 186 10.82 -6.82 -31.86
CA CYS A 186 10.77 -8.28 -31.95
C CYS A 186 9.51 -8.81 -32.67
N ALA A 187 8.39 -8.08 -32.61
CA ALA A 187 7.16 -8.49 -33.28
C ALA A 187 7.26 -8.44 -34.83
N THR A 188 8.16 -7.60 -35.36
CA THR A 188 8.37 -7.45 -36.81
C THR A 188 9.28 -8.52 -37.44
N GLU A 189 10.09 -9.24 -36.66
CA GLU A 189 10.96 -10.31 -37.16
C GLU A 189 10.29 -11.69 -37.18
N ALA A 190 9.06 -11.81 -36.66
CA ALA A 190 8.32 -13.07 -36.59
C ALA A 190 7.27 -13.28 -37.72
N ARG A 191 7.38 -12.55 -38.83
CA ARG A 191 6.61 -12.77 -40.07
C ARG A 191 7.52 -13.26 -41.18
#